data_AF-A0A0Q6WHT5-F1
#
_entry.id   AF-A0A0Q6WHT5-F1
#
_cell.length_a   1.000
_cell.length_b   1.000
_cell.length_c   1.000
_cell.angle_alpha   90.00
_cell.angle_beta   90.00
_cell.angle_gamma   90.00
#
_symmetry.space_group_name_H-M   'P 1'
#
loop_
_entity.id
_entity.type
_entity.pdbx_description
1 polymer ?
#
loop_
_entity_poly.entity_id
_entity_poly.type
_entity_poly.pdbx_seq_one_letter_code
_entity_poly.pdbx_strand_id
1 'polypeptide(L)'
;MTVAVTHRTIPQLCEDLGMPDPDSEMSKRGRLDWAISEVPDEELADIAGRFLEKCAPSPAVRMSLEDIIWADDCCPDISKRCRREVARVLDTVDLYTDVKGFDALLDSLWDLGSDPWADVFGRQPSGLLADIEQHVHRNPDD
;
A
#
# COMPACT_ATOMS: atom_id res chain seq x y z
N MET A 1 -1.00 7.87 10.73
CA MET A 1 -1.67 7.73 12.04
C MET A 1 -2.84 6.79 11.83
N THR A 2 -2.78 5.56 12.32
CA THR A 2 -3.90 4.62 12.25
C THR A 2 -5.04 5.14 13.13
N VAL A 3 -6.18 5.47 12.52
CA VAL A 3 -7.36 5.93 13.28
C VAL A 3 -7.89 4.77 14.09
N ALA A 4 -7.89 4.90 15.43
CA ALA A 4 -8.45 3.87 16.29
C ALA A 4 -9.97 3.82 16.13
N VAL A 5 -10.48 2.74 15.54
CA VAL A 5 -11.93 2.57 15.34
C VAL A 5 -12.61 2.17 16.65
N THR A 6 -13.49 3.05 17.13
CA THR A 6 -14.28 2.87 18.34
C THR A 6 -15.77 2.91 18.01
N HIS A 7 -16.62 2.42 18.93
CA HIS A 7 -18.08 2.50 18.77
C HIS A 7 -18.60 3.91 18.47
N ARG A 8 -17.88 4.95 18.94
CA ARG A 8 -18.25 6.36 18.75
C ARG A 8 -17.81 6.92 17.40
N THR A 9 -16.78 6.35 16.78
CA THR A 9 -16.21 6.87 15.53
C THR A 9 -16.70 6.13 14.30
N ILE A 10 -17.34 4.96 14.47
CA ILE A 10 -17.88 4.17 13.35
C ILE A 10 -18.90 4.96 12.51
N PRO A 11 -19.91 5.66 13.09
CA PRO A 11 -20.86 6.41 12.27
C PRO A 11 -20.18 7.47 11.39
N GLN A 12 -19.26 8.25 11.98
CA GLN A 12 -18.50 9.25 11.24
C GLN A 12 -17.63 8.63 10.14
N LEU A 13 -17.00 7.48 10.42
CA LEU A 13 -16.22 6.74 9.43
C LEU A 13 -17.09 6.24 8.27
N CYS A 14 -18.28 5.69 8.57
CA CYS A 14 -19.22 5.27 7.53
C CYS A 14 -19.65 6.45 6.67
N GLU A 15 -20.03 7.57 7.29
CA GLU A 15 -20.37 8.81 6.58
C GLU A 15 -19.20 9.31 5.71
N ASP A 16 -17.99 9.32 6.27
CA ASP A 16 -16.78 9.75 5.56
C ASP A 16 -16.46 8.91 4.33
N LEU A 17 -16.73 7.61 4.40
CA LEU A 17 -16.54 6.69 3.29
C LEU A 17 -17.75 6.65 2.35
N GLY A 18 -18.91 7.16 2.78
CA GLY A 18 -20.18 7.07 2.07
C GLY A 18 -20.87 5.72 2.19
N MET A 19 -20.57 4.97 3.25
CA MET A 19 -21.24 3.72 3.60
C MET A 19 -22.50 3.98 4.44
N PRO A 20 -23.47 3.05 4.46
CA PRO A 20 -24.64 3.11 5.33
C PRO A 20 -24.26 3.21 6.82
N ASP A 21 -25.07 3.95 7.60
CA ASP A 21 -24.89 4.04 9.06
C ASP A 21 -25.42 2.77 9.74
N PRO A 22 -24.56 1.98 10.40
CA PRO A 22 -24.95 0.71 11.01
C PRO A 22 -25.63 0.89 12.38
N ASP A 23 -26.50 -0.06 12.74
CA ASP A 23 -27.17 -0.06 14.04
C ASP A 23 -26.17 -0.04 15.22
N SER A 24 -26.43 0.87 16.15
CA SER A 24 -25.65 1.04 17.38
C SER A 24 -25.69 -0.17 18.32
N GLU A 25 -26.66 -1.07 18.21
CA GLU A 25 -26.72 -2.27 19.06
C GLU A 25 -25.72 -3.36 18.61
N MET A 26 -25.21 -3.29 17.38
CA MET A 26 -24.23 -4.26 16.87
C MET A 26 -22.83 -4.06 17.46
N SER A 27 -22.05 -5.14 17.50
CA SER A 27 -20.62 -5.10 17.84
C SER A 27 -19.83 -4.23 16.86
N LYS A 28 -18.68 -3.67 17.26
CA LYS A 28 -17.84 -2.83 16.36
C LYS A 28 -17.53 -3.51 15.02
N ARG A 29 -17.17 -4.80 15.06
CA ARG A 29 -16.89 -5.60 13.88
C ARG A 29 -18.17 -5.80 13.05
N GLY A 30 -19.25 -6.24 13.69
CA GLY A 30 -20.53 -6.47 13.01
C GLY A 30 -21.08 -5.23 12.32
N ARG A 31 -20.85 -4.04 12.88
CA ARG A 31 -21.23 -2.76 12.25
C ARG A 31 -20.50 -2.51 10.94
N LEU A 32 -19.18 -2.70 10.91
CA LEU A 32 -18.39 -2.49 9.71
C LEU A 32 -18.69 -3.57 8.66
N ASP A 33 -18.78 -4.84 9.08
CA ASP A 33 -19.10 -5.95 8.19
C ASP A 33 -20.47 -5.74 7.54
N TRP A 34 -21.48 -5.31 8.32
CA TRP A 34 -22.80 -4.99 7.80
C TRP A 34 -22.77 -3.79 6.86
N ALA A 35 -22.15 -2.67 7.25
CA ALA A 35 -22.09 -1.47 6.43
C ALA A 35 -21.43 -1.74 5.07
N ILE A 36 -20.36 -2.54 5.04
CA ILE A 36 -19.71 -2.97 3.78
C ILE A 36 -20.62 -3.90 2.98
N SER A 37 -21.34 -4.83 3.62
CA SER A 37 -22.20 -5.78 2.91
C SER A 37 -23.44 -5.15 2.25
N GLU A 38 -23.84 -3.96 2.71
CA GLU A 38 -24.97 -3.21 2.14
C GLU A 38 -24.54 -2.25 1.01
N VAL A 39 -23.23 -2.12 0.77
CA VAL A 39 -22.70 -1.32 -0.34
C VAL A 39 -22.82 -2.12 -1.65
N PRO A 40 -23.40 -1.54 -2.72
CA PRO A 40 -23.41 -2.17 -4.03
C PRO A 40 -22.01 -2.37 -4.60
N ASP A 41 -21.78 -3.45 -5.34
CA ASP A 41 -20.46 -3.79 -5.91
C ASP A 41 -19.90 -2.65 -6.78
N GLU A 42 -20.76 -1.94 -7.51
CA GLU A 42 -20.39 -0.79 -8.34
C GLU A 42 -19.84 0.42 -7.55
N GLU A 43 -20.14 0.53 -6.25
CA GLU A 43 -19.67 1.62 -5.39
C GLU A 43 -18.40 1.26 -4.60
N LEU A 44 -18.00 -0.02 -4.60
CA LEU A 44 -16.86 -0.50 -3.81
C LEU A 44 -15.54 0.16 -4.19
N ALA A 45 -15.31 0.39 -5.49
CA ALA A 45 -14.09 1.03 -5.97
C ALA A 45 -13.97 2.48 -5.47
N ASP A 46 -15.08 3.24 -5.52
CA ASP A 46 -15.14 4.62 -5.03
C ASP A 46 -14.93 4.70 -3.51
N ILE A 47 -15.54 3.78 -2.76
CA ILE A 47 -15.38 3.68 -1.31
C ILE A 47 -13.94 3.31 -0.94
N ALA A 48 -13.33 2.36 -1.66
CA ALA A 48 -11.93 2.00 -1.48
C ALA A 48 -11.00 3.20 -1.75
N GLY A 49 -11.27 4.00 -2.79
CA GLY A 49 -10.56 5.25 -3.06
C GLY A 49 -10.64 6.23 -1.89
N ARG A 50 -11.84 6.50 -1.36
CA ARG A 50 -12.02 7.36 -0.17
C ARG A 50 -11.31 6.80 1.06
N PHE A 51 -11.28 5.48 1.23
CA PHE A 51 -10.56 4.83 2.32
C PHE A 51 -9.05 5.05 2.21
N LEU A 52 -8.47 4.93 1.01
CA LEU A 52 -7.06 5.23 0.76
C LEU A 52 -6.71 6.68 1.12
N GLU A 53 -7.58 7.63 0.76
CA GLU A 53 -7.39 9.06 1.06
C GLU A 53 -7.53 9.40 2.54
N LYS A 54 -8.52 8.81 3.24
CA LYS A 54 -8.90 9.24 4.59
C LYS A 54 -8.27 8.42 5.73
N CYS A 55 -7.98 7.14 5.50
CA CYS A 55 -7.66 6.22 6.59
C CYS A 55 -6.17 5.86 6.73
N ALA A 56 -5.32 6.28 5.78
CA ALA A 56 -3.88 5.99 5.77
C ALA A 56 -3.55 4.53 6.16
N PRO A 57 -4.03 3.54 5.37
CA PRO A 57 -3.83 2.12 5.66
C PRO A 57 -2.34 1.73 5.64
N SER A 58 -2.02 0.53 6.13
CA SER A 58 -0.66 -0.01 6.00
C SER A 58 -0.26 -0.13 4.52
N PRO A 59 1.05 -0.07 4.19
CA PRO A 59 1.52 -0.21 2.81
C PRO A 59 0.98 -1.45 2.10
N ALA A 60 0.97 -2.61 2.77
CA ALA A 60 0.44 -3.85 2.22
C ALA A 60 -1.04 -3.75 1.82
N VAL A 61 -1.88 -3.16 2.69
CA VAL A 61 -3.31 -2.98 2.40
C VAL A 61 -3.52 -1.93 1.31
N ARG A 62 -2.76 -0.84 1.37
CA ARG A 62 -2.78 0.23 0.36
C ARG A 62 -2.48 -0.33 -1.03
N MET A 63 -1.35 -1.02 -1.18
CA MET A 63 -0.91 -1.61 -2.45
C MET A 63 -1.92 -2.63 -2.97
N SER A 64 -2.42 -3.52 -2.10
CA SER A 64 -3.43 -4.51 -2.52
C SER A 64 -4.73 -3.86 -3.00
N LEU A 65 -5.18 -2.76 -2.38
CA LEU A 65 -6.36 -2.04 -2.83
C LEU A 65 -6.10 -1.28 -4.14
N GLU A 66 -4.97 -0.57 -4.22
CA GLU A 66 -4.53 0.13 -5.43
C GLU A 66 -4.43 -0.82 -6.63
N ASP A 67 -3.82 -2.00 -6.47
CA ASP A 67 -3.71 -3.02 -7.52
C ASP A 67 -5.09 -3.49 -8.01
N ILE A 68 -6.05 -3.68 -7.10
CA ILE A 68 -7.41 -4.09 -7.46
C ILE A 68 -8.15 -2.96 -8.18
N ILE A 69 -8.09 -1.74 -7.66
CA ILE A 69 -8.78 -0.57 -8.25
C ILE A 69 -8.22 -0.28 -9.64
N TRP A 70 -6.91 -0.40 -9.84
CA TRP A 70 -6.25 -0.11 -11.10
C TRP A 70 -6.20 -1.28 -12.08
N ALA A 71 -6.62 -2.50 -11.68
CA ALA A 71 -6.57 -3.67 -12.55
C ALA A 71 -7.39 -3.51 -13.84
N ASP A 72 -8.56 -2.87 -13.73
CA ASP A 72 -9.47 -2.63 -14.84
C ASP A 72 -9.27 -1.24 -15.48
N ASP A 73 -8.46 -0.38 -14.85
CA ASP A 73 -8.15 0.93 -15.37
C ASP A 73 -7.11 0.81 -16.50
N CYS A 74 -7.26 1.59 -17.57
CA CYS A 74 -6.32 1.56 -18.69
C CYS A 74 -5.01 2.25 -18.29
N CYS A 75 -4.19 1.57 -17.49
CA CYS A 75 -2.89 2.08 -17.07
C CYS A 75 -2.06 2.39 -18.33
N PRO A 76 -1.55 3.63 -18.48
CA PRO A 76 -0.77 3.98 -19.65
C PRO A 76 0.50 3.11 -19.70
N ASP A 77 0.75 2.49 -20.86
CA ASP A 77 1.97 1.69 -21.05
C ASP A 77 3.21 2.56 -20.78
N ILE A 78 3.99 2.17 -19.77
CA ILE A 78 5.25 2.83 -19.45
C ILE A 78 6.29 2.37 -20.46
N SER A 79 6.38 3.13 -21.56
CA SER A 79 7.28 2.82 -22.66
C SER A 79 8.72 2.62 -22.18
N LYS A 80 9.45 1.75 -22.90
CA LYS A 80 10.88 1.51 -22.65
C LYS A 80 11.71 2.80 -22.68
N ARG A 81 11.29 3.78 -23.49
CA ARG A 81 11.93 5.10 -23.58
C ARG A 81 11.76 5.86 -22.27
N CYS A 82 10.54 5.98 -21.75
CA CYS A 82 10.25 6.65 -20.49
C CYS A 82 11.06 6.04 -19.35
N ARG A 83 11.06 4.71 -19.22
CA ARG A 83 11.88 4.00 -18.21
C ARG A 83 13.37 4.35 -18.28
N ARG A 84 13.95 4.40 -19.49
CA ARG A 84 15.37 4.76 -19.68
C ARG A 84 15.66 6.22 -19.39
N GLU A 85 14.74 7.12 -19.73
CA GLU A 85 14.87 8.55 -19.43
C GLU A 85 14.83 8.78 -17.91
N VAL A 86 13.89 8.14 -17.21
CA VAL A 86 13.82 8.17 -15.75
C VAL A 86 15.11 7.59 -15.14
N ALA A 87 15.54 6.39 -15.56
CA ALA A 87 16.76 5.77 -15.05
C ALA A 87 17.99 6.67 -15.23
N ARG A 88 18.15 7.31 -16.40
CA ARG A 88 19.26 8.23 -16.65
C ARG A 88 19.22 9.46 -15.74
N VAL A 89 18.04 10.00 -15.45
CA VAL A 89 17.92 11.13 -14.52
C VAL A 89 18.27 10.69 -13.10
N LEU A 90 17.77 9.53 -12.67
CA LEU A 90 18.05 9.00 -11.34
C LEU A 90 19.54 8.68 -11.14
N ASP A 91 20.23 8.17 -12.16
CA ASP A 91 21.67 7.87 -12.13
C ASP A 91 22.54 9.11 -11.85
N THR A 92 22.03 10.31 -12.15
CA THR A 92 22.75 11.56 -11.84
C THR A 92 22.55 12.08 -10.42
N VAL A 93 21.68 11.43 -9.65
CA VAL A 93 21.31 11.84 -8.29
C VAL A 93 21.82 10.79 -7.31
N ASP A 94 22.52 11.25 -6.28
CA ASP A 94 22.84 10.40 -5.14
C ASP A 94 21.53 10.06 -4.40
N LEU A 95 20.99 8.86 -4.64
CA LEU A 95 19.65 8.46 -4.19
C LEU A 95 19.53 8.44 -2.67
N TYR A 96 20.63 8.15 -1.97
CA TYR A 96 20.67 8.13 -0.51
C TYR A 96 22.08 8.36 0.01
N THR A 97 22.18 9.06 1.14
CA THR A 97 23.45 9.19 1.88
C THR A 97 23.63 8.08 2.93
N ASP A 98 22.52 7.46 3.37
CA ASP A 98 22.50 6.37 4.35
C ASP A 98 21.60 5.24 3.86
N VAL A 99 22.21 4.07 3.63
CA VAL A 99 21.52 2.85 3.17
C VAL A 99 20.40 2.47 4.13
N LYS A 100 20.66 2.51 5.45
CA LYS A 100 19.68 2.04 6.45
C LYS A 100 18.47 2.97 6.52
N GLY A 101 18.70 4.28 6.49
CA GLY A 101 17.63 5.28 6.43
C GLY A 101 16.82 5.17 5.14
N PHE A 102 17.47 4.86 4.02
CA PHE A 102 16.80 4.62 2.74
C PHE A 102 15.91 3.38 2.79
N ASP A 103 16.42 2.24 3.26
CA ASP A 103 15.64 1.01 3.39
C ASP A 103 14.46 1.19 4.34
N ALA A 104 14.67 1.87 5.47
CA ALA A 104 13.60 2.18 6.42
C ALA A 104 12.52 3.10 5.81
N LEU A 105 12.92 4.04 4.95
CA LEU A 105 11.97 4.88 4.21
C LEU A 105 11.18 4.02 3.22
N LEU A 106 11.84 3.17 2.44
CA LEU A 106 11.18 2.30 1.47
C LEU A 106 10.18 1.35 2.16
N ASP A 107 10.57 0.70 3.26
CA ASP A 107 9.72 -0.20 4.03
C ASP A 107 8.52 0.53 4.67
N SER A 108 8.68 1.82 4.99
CA SER A 108 7.56 2.64 5.49
C SER A 108 6.53 2.99 4.41
N LEU A 109 6.93 2.97 3.14
CA LEU A 109 6.12 3.40 2.01
C LEU A 109 5.53 2.22 1.23
N TRP A 110 6.27 1.12 1.11
CA TRP A 110 5.91 -0.05 0.31
C TRP A 110 6.03 -1.34 1.12
N ASP A 111 5.19 -2.32 0.78
CA ASP A 111 5.45 -3.71 1.15
C ASP A 111 6.52 -4.28 0.22
N LEU A 112 7.76 -4.33 0.72
CA LEU A 112 8.92 -4.80 -0.05
C LEU A 112 9.03 -6.34 -0.08
N GLY A 113 8.05 -7.05 0.52
CA GLY A 113 8.05 -8.51 0.61
C GLY A 113 9.21 -9.05 1.45
N SER A 114 9.69 -8.28 2.42
CA SER A 114 10.73 -8.73 3.33
C SER A 114 10.21 -9.94 4.13
N ASP A 115 10.91 -11.08 4.05
CA ASP A 115 10.65 -12.23 4.92
C ASP A 115 11.57 -12.11 6.14
N PRO A 116 11.05 -11.68 7.31
CA PRO A 116 11.87 -11.50 8.52
C PRO A 116 12.50 -12.81 9.01
N TRP A 117 12.07 -13.95 8.47
CA TRP A 117 12.53 -15.27 8.85
C TRP A 117 13.47 -15.92 7.82
N ALA A 118 13.75 -15.27 6.70
CA ALA A 118 14.60 -15.84 5.64
C ALA A 118 15.99 -16.22 6.18
N ASP A 119 16.62 -15.33 6.95
CA ASP A 119 17.93 -15.57 7.57
C ASP A 119 17.89 -16.67 8.64
N VAL A 120 16.79 -16.75 9.39
CA VAL A 120 16.61 -17.75 10.46
C VAL A 120 16.42 -19.16 9.88
N PHE A 121 15.74 -19.28 8.73
CA PHE A 121 15.50 -20.56 8.06
C PHE A 121 16.48 -20.87 6.93
N GLY A 122 17.51 -20.04 6.74
CA GLY A 122 18.50 -20.21 5.67
C GLY A 122 17.90 -20.18 4.26
N ARG A 123 16.78 -19.47 4.07
CA ARG A 123 16.16 -19.26 2.76
C ARG A 123 16.87 -18.10 2.07
N GLN A 124 16.94 -18.17 0.74
CA GLN A 124 17.45 -17.04 -0.03
C GLN A 124 16.52 -15.84 0.18
N PRO A 125 17.07 -14.63 0.36
CA PRO A 125 16.29 -13.40 0.30
C PRO A 125 15.52 -13.38 -1.02
N SER A 126 14.21 -13.18 -0.93
CA SER A 126 13.31 -13.11 -2.09
C SER A 126 12.42 -11.89 -1.97
N GLY A 127 11.98 -11.34 -3.09
CA GLY A 127 11.11 -10.16 -3.11
C GLY A 127 11.89 -8.87 -3.41
N LEU A 128 11.16 -7.76 -3.42
CA LEU A 128 11.66 -6.48 -3.92
C LEU A 128 12.84 -5.96 -3.08
N LEU A 129 12.84 -6.21 -1.77
CA LEU A 129 13.97 -5.83 -0.91
C LEU A 129 15.27 -6.53 -1.31
N ALA A 130 15.21 -7.81 -1.68
CA ALA A 130 16.38 -8.57 -2.11
C ALA A 130 16.91 -8.07 -3.47
N ASP A 131 16.01 -7.69 -4.38
CA ASP A 131 16.38 -7.10 -5.66
C ASP A 131 17.04 -5.72 -5.47
N ILE A 132 16.51 -4.89 -4.55
CA ILE A 132 17.11 -3.60 -4.18
C ILE A 132 18.50 -3.82 -3.57
N GLU A 133 18.65 -4.77 -2.64
CA GLU A 133 19.96 -5.07 -2.06
C GLU A 133 20.98 -5.48 -3.13
N GLN A 134 20.58 -6.32 -4.07
CA GLN A 134 21.45 -6.82 -5.12
C GLN A 134 21.83 -5.72 -6.13
N HIS A 135 20.86 -4.95 -6.62
CA HIS A 135 21.07 -4.05 -7.76
C HIS A 135 21.32 -2.58 -7.37
N VAL A 136 20.97 -2.17 -6.15
CA VAL A 136 21.17 -0.79 -5.69
C VAL A 136 22.35 -0.70 -4.72
N HIS A 137 22.49 -1.66 -3.79
CA HIS A 137 23.55 -1.58 -2.77
C HIS A 137 24.82 -2.33 -3.14
N ARG A 138 24.71 -3.55 -3.69
CA ARG A 138 25.87 -4.40 -3.99
C ARG A 138 26.46 -4.16 -5.37
N ASN A 139 25.62 -3.89 -6.37
CA ASN A 139 26.05 -3.65 -7.75
C ASN A 139 25.47 -2.34 -8.29
N PRO A 140 25.86 -1.17 -7.73
CA PRO A 140 25.29 0.12 -8.14
C PRO A 140 25.56 0.51 -9.60
N ASP A 141 26.49 -0.18 -10.30
CA ASP A 141 26.86 0.07 -11.69
C ASP A 141 26.17 -0.88 -12.71
N ASP A 142 25.27 -1.78 -12.26
CA ASP A 142 24.60 -2.81 -13.08
C ASP A 142 23.17 -2.39 -13.50
#